data_AF-A0A1M3BTL1-F1
#
_entry.id   AF-A0A1M3BTL1-F1
#
_cell.length_a   1.000
_cell.length_b   1.000
_cell.length_c   1.000
_cell.angle_alpha   90.00
_cell.angle_beta   90.00
_cell.angle_gamma   90.00
#
_symmetry.space_group_name_H-M   'P 1'
#
loop_
_entity.id
_entity.type
_entity.pdbx_description
1 polymer ?
#
loop_
_entity_poly.entity_id
_entity_poly.type
_entity_poly.pdbx_seq_one_letter_code
_entity_poly.pdbx_strand_id
1 'polypeptide(L)'
;MELLKLVRKRSFLSELIYTVLNIALAVAVLLIVRYTEAVWFAILLVILSKWRVFAVRPRFWWANLRSNMVDFIVSISIVLHMYTINVSAIGETTKLFLMIGLTLGYIFWLLFIKPRSKRAFMATQAGLAVFLGISALFTISYNWPVSIVVLFAWLIGYSAARHILSTYDDETHGLFLGLVWGFIIAEITWVSYHWAIAYPLPVVPALMLPQAALAITLVSFLAYKVYDSFYHHSKVRMTDVLLPLLFTISVLVVLLIVFNRVGTAI
;
A
#
# COMPACT_ATOMS: atom_id res chain seq x y z
N MET A 1 -40.36 24.11 3.82
CA MET A 1 -39.07 23.76 3.17
C MET A 1 -37.82 24.02 4.04
N GLU A 2 -37.95 24.22 5.36
CA GLU A 2 -36.79 24.44 6.24
C GLU A 2 -36.32 23.19 7.01
N LEU A 3 -37.21 22.22 7.26
CA LEU A 3 -36.88 20.99 8.00
C LEU A 3 -35.90 20.04 7.26
N LEU A 4 -35.79 20.16 5.93
CA LEU A 4 -34.84 19.38 5.13
C LEU A 4 -33.41 19.95 5.13
N LYS A 5 -33.20 21.17 5.65
CA LYS A 5 -31.85 21.75 5.80
C LYS A 5 -31.16 21.32 7.10
N LEU A 6 -31.90 20.88 8.13
CA LEU A 6 -31.32 20.45 9.40
C LEU A 6 -30.67 19.06 9.35
N VAL A 7 -31.11 18.19 8.44
CA VAL A 7 -30.58 16.81 8.29
C VAL A 7 -29.20 16.77 7.61
N ARG A 8 -28.73 17.90 7.06
CA ARG A 8 -27.53 17.94 6.22
C ARG A 8 -26.20 18.16 6.98
N LYS A 9 -26.23 18.44 8.29
CA LYS A 9 -25.02 18.39 9.11
C LYS A 9 -24.85 16.95 9.60
N ARG A 10 -23.78 16.26 9.18
CA ARG A 10 -23.33 15.05 9.89
C ARG A 10 -23.29 15.41 11.37
N SER A 11 -24.00 14.65 12.20
CA SER A 11 -23.98 14.86 13.65
C SER A 11 -22.53 14.81 14.12
N PHE A 12 -22.09 15.82 14.88
CA PHE A 12 -20.76 15.88 15.50
C PHE A 12 -20.42 14.56 16.23
N LEU A 13 -21.43 13.94 16.83
CA LEU A 13 -21.32 12.64 17.50
C LEU A 13 -20.91 11.52 16.52
N SER A 14 -21.46 11.50 15.30
CA SER A 14 -21.10 10.49 14.29
C SER A 14 -19.66 10.64 13.82
N GLU A 15 -19.15 11.87 13.70
CA GLU A 15 -17.78 12.14 13.30
C GLU A 15 -16.79 11.83 14.42
N LEU A 16 -17.16 12.13 15.67
CA LEU A 16 -16.41 11.75 16.86
C LEU A 16 -16.31 10.24 16.99
N ILE A 17 -17.44 9.51 16.89
CA ILE A 17 -17.47 8.04 16.96
C ILE A 17 -16.61 7.43 15.84
N TYR A 18 -16.71 7.94 14.61
CA TYR A 18 -15.87 7.50 13.50
C TYR A 18 -14.38 7.67 13.82
N THR A 19 -14.00 8.81 14.38
CA THR A 19 -12.60 9.12 14.72
C THR A 19 -12.08 8.21 15.83
N VAL A 20 -12.83 8.11 16.93
CA VAL A 20 -12.47 7.28 18.08
C VAL A 20 -12.36 5.81 17.70
N LEU A 21 -13.29 5.27 16.91
CA LEU A 21 -13.25 3.86 16.49
C LEU A 21 -12.04 3.54 15.60
N ASN A 22 -11.65 4.44 14.69
CA ASN A 22 -10.47 4.22 13.85
C ASN A 22 -9.16 4.31 14.66
N ILE A 23 -9.08 5.23 15.63
CA ILE A 23 -7.94 5.30 16.55
C ILE A 23 -7.88 4.04 17.41
N ALA A 24 -9.01 3.63 18.00
CA ALA A 24 -9.11 2.43 18.81
C ALA A 24 -8.71 1.17 18.02
N LEU A 25 -9.12 1.06 16.75
CA LEU A 25 -8.69 -0.02 15.86
C LEU A 25 -7.16 -0.06 15.72
N ALA A 26 -6.53 1.08 15.41
CA ALA A 26 -5.09 1.14 15.24
C ALA A 26 -4.32 0.78 16.53
N VAL A 27 -4.78 1.30 17.68
CA VAL A 27 -4.21 0.95 18.98
C VAL A 27 -4.43 -0.53 19.32
N ALA A 28 -5.61 -1.07 19.07
CA ALA A 28 -5.90 -2.49 19.32
C ALA A 28 -5.01 -3.41 18.48
N VAL A 29 -4.74 -3.06 17.22
CA VAL A 29 -3.77 -3.77 16.36
C VAL A 29 -2.38 -3.78 16.99
N LEU A 30 -1.87 -2.62 17.45
CA LEU A 30 -0.59 -2.54 18.16
C LEU A 30 -0.57 -3.46 19.38
N LEU A 31 -1.59 -3.39 20.23
CA LEU A 31 -1.66 -4.16 21.47
C LEU A 31 -1.69 -5.67 21.19
N ILE A 32 -2.48 -6.10 20.20
CA ILE A 32 -2.55 -7.51 19.81
C ILE A 32 -1.17 -7.99 19.34
N VAL A 33 -0.55 -7.28 18.40
CA VAL A 33 0.77 -7.68 17.87
C VAL A 33 1.81 -7.72 18.97
N ARG A 34 1.79 -6.74 19.89
CA ARG A 34 2.76 -6.63 20.97
C ARG A 34 2.64 -7.73 22.02
N TYR A 35 1.43 -8.06 22.45
CA TYR A 35 1.22 -8.95 23.60
C TYR A 35 0.88 -10.39 23.25
N THR A 36 0.34 -10.66 22.06
CA THR A 36 -0.05 -12.02 21.68
C THR A 36 0.97 -12.71 20.78
N GLU A 37 1.85 -11.93 20.14
CA GLU A 37 2.77 -12.38 19.07
C GLU A 37 2.09 -13.10 17.89
N ALA A 38 0.76 -13.15 17.87
CA ALA A 38 -0.03 -13.85 16.88
C ALA A 38 -0.52 -12.86 15.80
N VAL A 39 0.25 -12.75 14.71
CA VAL A 39 -0.06 -11.87 13.57
C VAL A 39 -1.48 -12.07 13.01
N TRP A 40 -1.98 -13.31 13.07
CA TRP A 40 -3.30 -13.68 12.54
C TRP A 40 -4.45 -12.99 13.26
N PHE A 41 -4.36 -12.75 14.57
CA PHE A 41 -5.42 -12.06 15.30
C PHE A 41 -5.51 -10.59 14.90
N ALA A 42 -4.37 -9.93 14.65
CA ALA A 42 -4.35 -8.57 14.16
C ALA A 42 -4.90 -8.47 12.72
N ILE A 43 -4.54 -9.40 11.84
CA ILE A 43 -5.09 -9.50 10.48
C ILE A 43 -6.62 -9.71 10.54
N LEU A 44 -7.08 -10.65 11.38
CA LEU A 44 -8.50 -10.93 11.56
C LEU A 44 -9.25 -9.68 12.05
N LEU A 45 -8.70 -8.97 13.04
CA LEU A 45 -9.28 -7.71 13.52
C LEU A 45 -9.40 -6.67 12.40
N VAL A 46 -8.36 -6.51 11.57
CA VAL A 46 -8.40 -5.60 10.41
C VAL A 46 -9.51 -6.00 9.43
N ILE A 47 -9.68 -7.30 9.16
CA ILE A 47 -10.74 -7.78 8.25
C ILE A 47 -12.12 -7.52 8.86
N LEU A 48 -12.31 -7.84 10.14
CA LEU A 48 -13.57 -7.61 10.87
C LEU A 48 -13.93 -6.12 10.97
N SER A 49 -12.93 -5.25 11.10
CA SER A 49 -13.16 -3.79 11.13
C SER A 49 -13.84 -3.27 9.86
N LYS A 50 -13.70 -4.00 8.75
CA LYS A 50 -14.27 -3.68 7.43
C LYS A 50 -15.57 -4.42 7.15
N TRP A 51 -16.30 -4.84 8.19
CA TRP A 51 -17.59 -5.54 8.10
C TRP A 51 -18.58 -4.95 7.09
N ARG A 52 -18.53 -3.62 6.85
CA ARG A 52 -19.35 -2.92 5.83
C ARG A 52 -19.19 -3.48 4.42
N VAL A 53 -18.05 -4.08 4.08
CA VAL A 53 -17.81 -4.75 2.80
C VAL A 53 -18.79 -5.92 2.61
N PHE A 54 -19.07 -6.65 3.69
CA PHE A 54 -19.92 -7.85 3.72
C PHE A 54 -21.36 -7.60 4.16
N ALA A 55 -21.66 -6.43 4.73
CA ALA A 55 -23.01 -6.04 5.19
C ALA A 55 -24.03 -5.80 4.06
N VAL A 56 -23.67 -6.09 2.81
CA VAL A 56 -24.48 -5.91 1.61
C VAL A 56 -24.88 -7.28 1.06
N ARG A 57 -25.88 -7.36 0.16
CA ARG A 57 -26.29 -8.61 -0.49
C ARG A 57 -25.06 -9.35 -1.07
N PRO A 58 -24.95 -10.69 -0.90
CA PRO A 58 -23.77 -11.47 -1.33
C PRO A 58 -23.30 -11.22 -2.77
N ARG A 59 -24.24 -10.99 -3.70
CA ARG A 59 -23.94 -10.65 -5.10
C ARG A 59 -23.04 -9.41 -5.29
N PHE A 60 -23.01 -8.49 -4.32
CA PHE A 60 -22.22 -7.25 -4.37
C PHE A 60 -20.91 -7.34 -3.59
N TRP A 61 -20.63 -8.46 -2.91
CA TRP A 61 -19.41 -8.62 -2.12
C TRP A 61 -18.15 -8.43 -2.95
N TRP A 62 -18.13 -8.99 -4.17
CA TRP A 62 -16.98 -8.85 -5.07
C TRP A 62 -16.70 -7.40 -5.44
N ALA A 63 -17.75 -6.62 -5.73
CA ALA A 63 -17.62 -5.21 -6.05
C ALA A 63 -17.10 -4.40 -4.86
N ASN A 64 -17.64 -4.64 -3.66
CA ASN A 64 -17.20 -3.96 -2.44
C ASN A 64 -15.79 -4.37 -2.00
N LEU A 65 -15.44 -5.64 -2.15
CA LEU A 65 -14.09 -6.12 -1.82
C LEU A 65 -13.07 -5.44 -2.73
N ARG A 66 -13.37 -5.41 -4.03
CA ARG A 66 -12.51 -4.74 -5.02
C ARG A 66 -12.35 -3.25 -4.74
N SER A 67 -13.40 -2.53 -4.35
CA SER A 67 -13.31 -1.10 -4.03
C SER A 67 -12.54 -0.80 -2.74
N ASN A 68 -12.37 -1.79 -1.87
CA ASN A 68 -11.64 -1.65 -0.61
C ASN A 68 -10.28 -2.34 -0.62
N MET A 69 -9.85 -2.93 -1.74
CA MET A 69 -8.66 -3.78 -1.79
C MET A 69 -7.38 -3.03 -1.45
N VAL A 70 -7.24 -1.79 -1.93
CA VAL A 70 -6.11 -0.90 -1.59
C VAL A 70 -6.02 -0.66 -0.08
N ASP A 71 -7.16 -0.45 0.58
CA ASP A 71 -7.21 -0.28 2.02
C ASP A 71 -6.91 -1.58 2.79
N PHE A 72 -7.31 -2.74 2.26
CA PHE A 72 -6.89 -4.04 2.82
C PHE A 72 -5.37 -4.23 2.70
N ILE A 73 -4.80 -3.97 1.54
CA ILE A 73 -3.35 -4.09 1.29
C ILE A 73 -2.58 -3.23 2.29
N VAL A 74 -2.91 -1.94 2.42
CA VAL A 74 -2.21 -1.05 3.36
C VAL A 74 -2.38 -1.50 4.81
N SER A 75 -3.60 -1.83 5.22
CA SER A 75 -3.87 -2.24 6.61
C SER A 75 -3.13 -3.52 6.98
N ILE A 76 -3.16 -4.55 6.12
CA ILE A 76 -2.45 -5.82 6.34
C ILE A 76 -0.93 -5.58 6.31
N SER A 77 -0.44 -4.75 5.40
CA SER A 77 0.98 -4.42 5.32
C SER A 77 1.49 -3.78 6.62
N ILE A 78 0.71 -2.87 7.21
CA ILE A 78 1.06 -2.27 8.50
C ILE A 78 1.13 -3.32 9.61
N VAL A 79 0.16 -4.24 9.68
CA VAL A 79 0.17 -5.36 10.65
C VAL A 79 1.44 -6.20 10.48
N LEU A 80 1.79 -6.55 9.24
CA LEU A 80 2.97 -7.35 8.95
C LEU A 80 4.27 -6.65 9.36
N HIS A 81 4.40 -5.34 9.08
CA HIS A 81 5.57 -4.57 9.53
C HIS A 81 5.62 -4.43 11.06
N MET A 82 4.48 -4.24 11.73
CA MET A 82 4.45 -4.22 13.20
C MET A 82 4.90 -5.56 13.78
N TYR A 83 4.47 -6.68 13.17
CA TYR A 83 4.86 -8.01 13.59
C TYR A 83 6.36 -8.26 13.40
N THR A 84 6.91 -7.89 12.24
CA THR A 84 8.35 -8.06 11.96
C THR A 84 9.20 -7.21 12.90
N ILE A 85 8.76 -6.00 13.25
CA ILE A 85 9.40 -5.17 14.27
C ILE A 85 9.33 -5.85 15.65
N ASN A 86 8.18 -6.39 16.05
CA ASN A 86 8.03 -6.98 17.38
C ASN A 86 8.93 -8.20 17.59
N VAL A 87 9.07 -9.03 16.56
CA VAL A 87 9.91 -10.26 16.57
C VAL A 87 11.39 -9.96 16.30
N SER A 88 11.74 -8.77 15.79
CA SER A 88 13.13 -8.42 15.50
C SER A 88 14.03 -8.39 16.73
N ALA A 89 15.34 -8.64 16.55
CA ALA A 89 16.35 -8.60 17.62
C ALA A 89 16.82 -7.16 17.92
N ILE A 90 15.88 -6.21 18.06
CA ILE A 90 16.15 -4.80 18.37
C ILE A 90 15.78 -4.54 19.84
N GLY A 91 16.40 -3.55 20.49
CA GLY A 91 16.05 -3.16 21.87
C GLY A 91 14.55 -2.83 22.03
N GLU A 92 13.98 -3.24 23.16
CA GLU A 92 12.53 -3.15 23.42
C GLU A 92 11.96 -1.73 23.32
N THR A 93 12.71 -0.73 23.79
CA THR A 93 12.33 0.68 23.68
C THR A 93 12.21 1.11 22.22
N THR A 94 13.16 0.69 21.38
CA THR A 94 13.17 1.02 19.94
C THR A 94 12.02 0.32 19.20
N LYS A 95 11.73 -0.95 19.53
CA LYS A 95 10.54 -1.65 19.00
C LYS A 95 9.27 -0.86 19.27
N LEU A 96 9.07 -0.42 20.52
CA LEU A 96 7.89 0.33 20.92
C LEU A 96 7.78 1.65 20.15
N PHE A 97 8.86 2.42 20.03
CA PHE A 97 8.85 3.67 19.26
C PHE A 97 8.48 3.46 17.78
N LEU A 98 9.03 2.44 17.14
CA LEU A 98 8.72 2.12 15.75
C LEU A 98 7.27 1.67 15.56
N MET A 99 6.75 0.84 16.47
CA MET A 99 5.35 0.40 16.44
C MET A 99 4.38 1.57 16.69
N ILE A 100 4.71 2.49 17.61
CA ILE A 100 3.93 3.73 17.82
C ILE A 100 3.97 4.58 16.55
N GLY A 101 5.13 4.74 15.92
CA GLY A 101 5.27 5.45 14.64
C GLY A 101 4.38 4.85 13.54
N LEU A 102 4.38 3.53 13.37
CA LEU A 102 3.48 2.84 12.45
C LEU A 102 2.00 3.00 12.82
N THR A 103 1.67 3.01 14.11
CA THR A 103 0.29 3.21 14.59
C THR A 103 -0.20 4.61 14.26
N LEU A 104 0.62 5.64 14.47
CA LEU A 104 0.32 7.01 14.08
C LEU A 104 0.17 7.12 12.56
N GLY A 105 1.05 6.46 11.80
CA GLY A 105 0.92 6.34 10.34
C GLY A 105 -0.39 5.68 9.92
N TYR A 106 -0.84 4.64 10.64
CA TYR A 106 -2.10 3.96 10.36
C TYR A 106 -3.32 4.82 10.68
N ILE A 107 -3.30 5.53 11.81
CA ILE A 107 -4.33 6.52 12.16
C ILE A 107 -4.40 7.60 11.07
N PHE A 108 -3.25 8.11 10.64
CA PHE A 108 -3.18 9.11 9.58
C PHE A 108 -3.77 8.59 8.27
N TRP A 109 -3.46 7.34 7.91
CA TRP A 109 -4.07 6.65 6.78
C TRP A 109 -5.60 6.60 6.88
N LEU A 110 -6.15 6.11 8.00
CA LEU A 110 -7.58 5.90 8.19
C LEU A 110 -8.40 7.20 8.23
N LEU A 111 -7.84 8.26 8.80
CA LEU A 111 -8.54 9.53 9.01
C LEU A 111 -8.34 10.54 7.89
N PHE A 112 -7.16 10.59 7.25
CA PHE A 112 -6.82 11.68 6.34
C PHE A 112 -6.60 11.24 4.90
N ILE A 113 -5.93 10.11 4.66
CA ILE A 113 -5.61 9.65 3.30
C ILE A 113 -6.79 8.89 2.70
N LYS A 114 -7.24 7.83 3.37
CA LYS A 114 -8.29 6.91 2.89
C LYS A 114 -9.61 7.62 2.53
N PRO A 115 -10.16 8.57 3.32
CA PRO A 115 -11.48 9.14 3.02
C PRO A 115 -11.50 10.07 1.80
N ARG A 116 -10.34 10.42 1.25
CA ARG A 116 -10.21 11.39 0.15
C ARG A 116 -10.34 10.67 -1.19
N SER A 117 -11.17 11.21 -2.08
CA SER A 117 -11.42 10.67 -3.42
C SER A 117 -10.87 11.54 -4.56
N LYS A 118 -10.20 12.66 -4.26
CA LYS A 118 -9.54 13.48 -5.29
C LYS A 118 -8.46 12.65 -5.98
N ARG A 119 -8.29 12.81 -7.30
CA ARG A 119 -7.33 12.03 -8.12
C ARG A 119 -5.93 11.92 -7.50
N ALA A 120 -5.38 13.03 -7.01
CA ALA A 120 -4.07 13.03 -6.34
C ALA A 120 -4.04 12.11 -5.09
N PHE A 121 -5.06 12.15 -4.25
CA PHE A 121 -5.15 11.27 -3.08
C PHE A 121 -5.37 9.81 -3.47
N MET A 122 -6.15 9.54 -4.52
CA MET A 122 -6.33 8.19 -5.04
C MET A 122 -5.02 7.62 -5.59
N ALA A 123 -4.21 8.45 -6.26
CA ALA A 123 -2.86 8.08 -6.70
C ALA A 123 -1.94 7.82 -5.49
N THR A 124 -1.98 8.66 -4.45
CA THR A 124 -1.24 8.42 -3.20
C THR A 124 -1.67 7.12 -2.52
N GLN A 125 -2.97 6.82 -2.46
CA GLN A 125 -3.49 5.58 -1.90
C GLN A 125 -2.98 4.36 -2.67
N ALA A 126 -3.04 4.39 -4.00
CA ALA A 126 -2.52 3.32 -4.85
C ALA A 126 -1.00 3.15 -4.69
N GLY A 127 -0.25 4.26 -4.71
CA GLY A 127 1.20 4.25 -4.52
C GLY A 127 1.62 3.70 -3.15
N LEU A 128 0.94 4.11 -2.07
CA LEU A 128 1.19 3.57 -0.74
C LEU A 128 0.84 2.08 -0.63
N ALA A 129 -0.23 1.63 -1.29
CA ALA A 129 -0.56 0.21 -1.33
C ALA A 129 0.49 -0.62 -2.09
N VAL A 130 1.03 -0.11 -3.20
CA VAL A 130 2.14 -0.76 -3.90
C VAL A 130 3.38 -0.79 -3.02
N PHE A 131 3.79 0.35 -2.46
CA PHE A 131 4.99 0.46 -1.65
C PHE A 131 4.93 -0.43 -0.40
N LEU A 132 3.90 -0.25 0.44
CA LEU A 132 3.76 -1.01 1.69
C LEU A 132 3.44 -2.48 1.41
N GLY A 133 2.63 -2.77 0.38
CA GLY A 133 2.25 -4.12 -0.01
C GLY A 133 3.45 -4.95 -0.47
N ILE A 134 4.23 -4.43 -1.41
CA ILE A 134 5.44 -5.10 -1.90
C ILE A 134 6.49 -5.17 -0.81
N SER A 135 6.68 -4.10 -0.02
CA SER A 135 7.60 -4.12 1.12
C SER A 135 7.25 -5.24 2.10
N ALA A 136 6.00 -5.30 2.57
CA ALA A 136 5.54 -6.32 3.49
C ALA A 136 5.70 -7.72 2.91
N LEU A 137 5.33 -7.91 1.63
CA LEU A 137 5.44 -9.18 0.93
C LEU A 137 6.89 -9.67 0.93
N PHE A 138 7.86 -8.84 0.52
CA PHE A 138 9.27 -9.22 0.51
C PHE A 138 9.84 -9.43 1.93
N THR A 139 9.36 -8.72 2.95
CA THR A 139 9.82 -8.92 4.33
C THR A 139 9.43 -10.29 4.90
N ILE A 140 8.26 -10.84 4.53
CA ILE A 140 7.76 -12.10 5.13
C ILE A 140 7.97 -13.34 4.25
N SER A 141 8.18 -13.16 2.95
CA SER A 141 8.07 -14.25 1.97
C SER A 141 9.38 -14.99 1.67
N TYR A 142 10.43 -14.83 2.47
CA TYR A 142 11.76 -15.38 2.18
C TYR A 142 11.79 -16.91 1.95
N ASN A 143 10.84 -17.66 2.51
CA ASN A 143 10.71 -19.11 2.33
C ASN A 143 9.44 -19.54 1.60
N TRP A 144 8.67 -18.60 1.04
CA TRP A 144 7.42 -18.93 0.37
C TRP A 144 7.71 -19.50 -1.03
N PRO A 145 6.81 -20.35 -1.56
CA PRO A 145 6.84 -20.69 -2.97
C PRO A 145 6.77 -19.42 -3.82
N VAL A 146 7.69 -19.26 -4.78
CA VAL A 146 7.76 -18.05 -5.64
C VAL A 146 6.44 -17.77 -6.36
N SER A 147 5.69 -18.82 -6.73
CA SER A 147 4.37 -18.70 -7.35
C SER A 147 3.36 -17.96 -6.47
N ILE A 148 3.41 -18.17 -5.14
CA ILE A 148 2.54 -17.49 -4.18
C ILE A 148 2.94 -16.02 -4.05
N VAL A 149 4.23 -15.73 -4.01
CA VAL A 149 4.76 -14.36 -3.94
C VAL A 149 4.36 -13.57 -5.18
N VAL A 150 4.56 -14.14 -6.37
CA VAL A 150 4.18 -13.54 -7.65
C VAL A 150 2.67 -13.32 -7.73
N LEU A 151 1.85 -14.26 -7.25
CA LEU A 151 0.39 -14.10 -7.23
C LEU A 151 -0.06 -12.94 -6.33
N PHE A 152 0.52 -12.78 -5.14
CA PHE A 152 0.21 -11.65 -4.27
C PHE A 152 0.69 -10.32 -4.85
N ALA A 153 1.87 -10.29 -5.47
CA ALA A 153 2.37 -9.09 -6.13
C ALA A 153 1.49 -8.69 -7.33
N TRP A 154 1.03 -9.67 -8.12
CA TRP A 154 0.04 -9.47 -9.17
C TRP A 154 -1.25 -8.84 -8.60
N LEU A 155 -1.77 -9.39 -7.50
CA LEU A 155 -2.97 -8.86 -6.85
C LEU A 155 -2.79 -7.42 -6.36
N ILE A 156 -1.63 -7.10 -5.78
CA ILE A 156 -1.27 -5.74 -5.35
C ILE A 156 -1.29 -4.79 -6.55
N GLY A 157 -0.61 -5.16 -7.64
CA GLY A 157 -0.54 -4.35 -8.85
C GLY A 157 -1.88 -4.14 -9.53
N TYR A 158 -2.63 -5.22 -9.72
CA TYR A 158 -3.99 -5.17 -10.26
C TYR A 158 -4.88 -4.24 -9.43
N SER A 159 -4.84 -4.37 -8.11
CA SER A 159 -5.67 -3.58 -7.20
C SER A 159 -5.32 -2.10 -7.25
N ALA A 160 -4.02 -1.77 -7.21
CA ALA A 160 -3.54 -0.40 -7.29
C ALA A 160 -3.91 0.26 -8.63
N ALA A 161 -3.72 -0.45 -9.75
CA ALA A 161 -4.09 0.02 -11.08
C ALA A 161 -5.60 0.24 -11.20
N ARG A 162 -6.43 -0.71 -10.76
CA ARG A 162 -7.89 -0.55 -10.79
C ARG A 162 -8.36 0.62 -9.93
N HIS A 163 -7.70 0.87 -8.81
CA HIS A 163 -8.02 1.98 -7.91
C HIS A 163 -7.78 3.33 -8.58
N ILE A 164 -6.63 3.52 -9.24
CA ILE A 164 -6.35 4.79 -9.92
C ILE A 164 -7.17 4.95 -11.21
N LEU A 165 -7.34 3.89 -12.00
CA LEU A 165 -8.12 3.91 -13.23
C LEU A 165 -9.59 4.25 -12.98
N SER A 166 -10.12 3.94 -11.78
CA SER A 166 -11.47 4.32 -11.38
C SER A 166 -11.70 5.82 -11.21
N THR A 167 -10.65 6.64 -11.29
CA THR A 167 -10.72 8.12 -11.23
C THR A 167 -10.86 8.78 -12.60
N TYR A 168 -10.88 7.99 -13.66
CA TYR A 168 -11.06 8.44 -15.05
C TYR A 168 -12.44 7.99 -15.52
N ASP A 169 -13.35 8.96 -15.67
CA ASP A 169 -14.77 8.68 -15.90
C ASP A 169 -15.03 7.92 -17.22
N ASP A 170 -14.23 8.19 -18.25
CA ASP A 170 -14.39 7.61 -19.59
C ASP A 170 -13.59 6.31 -19.82
N GLU A 171 -12.88 5.80 -18.80
CA GLU A 171 -12.03 4.62 -18.95
C GLU A 171 -12.84 3.31 -18.93
N THR A 172 -13.06 2.76 -20.13
CA THR A 172 -13.85 1.55 -20.36
C THR A 172 -13.05 0.25 -20.23
N HIS A 173 -11.73 0.28 -20.45
CA HIS A 173 -10.81 -0.85 -20.46
C HIS A 173 -10.08 -1.05 -19.13
N GLY A 174 -10.52 -0.40 -18.05
CA GLY A 174 -9.78 -0.43 -16.79
C GLY A 174 -9.56 -1.83 -16.22
N LEU A 175 -10.41 -2.82 -16.53
CA LEU A 175 -10.16 -4.23 -16.15
C LEU A 175 -8.92 -4.79 -16.86
N PHE A 176 -8.87 -4.66 -18.18
CA PHE A 176 -7.75 -5.13 -18.99
C PHE A 176 -6.44 -4.44 -18.59
N LEU A 177 -6.45 -3.11 -18.48
CA LEU A 177 -5.27 -2.34 -18.06
C LEU A 177 -4.80 -2.73 -16.64
N GLY A 178 -5.73 -2.98 -15.72
CA GLY A 178 -5.40 -3.49 -14.39
C GLY A 178 -4.75 -4.87 -14.42
N LEU A 179 -5.25 -5.79 -15.25
CA LEU A 179 -4.69 -7.14 -15.40
C LEU A 179 -3.27 -7.09 -15.99
N VAL A 180 -3.08 -6.27 -17.03
CA VAL A 180 -1.76 -6.03 -17.64
C VAL A 180 -0.79 -5.44 -16.62
N TRP A 181 -1.22 -4.45 -15.84
CA TRP A 181 -0.37 -3.86 -14.81
C TRP A 181 0.00 -4.85 -13.70
N GLY A 182 -0.97 -5.63 -13.23
CA GLY A 182 -0.72 -6.73 -12.30
C GLY A 182 0.31 -7.71 -12.85
N PHE A 183 0.21 -8.08 -14.12
CA PHE A 183 1.17 -8.98 -14.79
C PHE A 183 2.58 -8.39 -14.82
N ILE A 184 2.73 -7.11 -15.19
CA ILE A 184 4.03 -6.40 -15.16
C ILE A 184 4.64 -6.44 -13.76
N ILE A 185 3.86 -6.16 -12.70
CA ILE A 185 4.35 -6.23 -11.32
C ILE A 185 4.75 -7.66 -10.94
N ALA A 186 4.00 -8.67 -11.39
CA ALA A 186 4.33 -10.07 -11.17
C ALA A 186 5.69 -10.45 -11.78
N GLU A 187 5.95 -10.06 -13.03
CA GLU A 187 7.22 -10.31 -13.72
C GLU A 187 8.40 -9.63 -13.01
N ILE A 188 8.26 -8.34 -12.67
CA ILE A 188 9.31 -7.61 -11.92
C ILE A 188 9.55 -8.28 -10.56
N THR A 189 8.49 -8.74 -9.91
CA THR A 189 8.58 -9.44 -8.62
C THR A 189 9.27 -10.79 -8.75
N TRP A 190 8.96 -11.56 -9.79
CA TRP A 190 9.60 -12.85 -10.03
C TRP A 190 11.11 -12.70 -10.20
N VAL A 191 11.55 -11.73 -11.00
CA VAL A 191 12.99 -11.40 -11.12
C VAL A 191 13.53 -10.96 -9.76
N SER A 192 12.88 -9.99 -9.11
CA SER A 192 13.35 -9.43 -7.84
C SER A 192 13.39 -10.45 -6.70
N TYR A 193 12.60 -11.53 -6.76
CA TYR A 193 12.60 -12.60 -5.76
C TYR A 193 13.89 -13.43 -5.82
N HIS A 194 14.44 -13.65 -7.02
CA HIS A 194 15.70 -14.38 -7.22
C HIS A 194 16.93 -13.50 -6.97
N TRP A 195 16.79 -12.18 -7.15
CA TRP A 195 17.81 -11.17 -6.83
C TRP A 195 17.30 -10.21 -5.75
N ALA A 196 16.90 -10.78 -4.61
CA ALA A 196 16.32 -10.03 -3.51
C ALA A 196 17.41 -9.21 -2.79
N ILE A 197 17.41 -7.91 -3.07
CA ILE A 197 18.28 -6.92 -2.40
C ILE A 197 17.42 -6.08 -1.46
N ALA A 198 17.90 -5.86 -0.25
CA ALA A 198 17.26 -4.98 0.71
C ALA A 198 18.32 -4.11 1.41
N TYR A 199 17.95 -2.86 1.72
CA TYR A 199 18.87 -1.86 2.27
C TYR A 199 18.57 -1.59 3.74
N PRO A 200 19.59 -1.53 4.61
CA PRO A 200 19.38 -1.17 6.01
C PRO A 200 18.88 0.27 6.12
N LEU A 201 17.91 0.52 7.00
CA LEU A 201 17.48 1.89 7.29
C LEU A 201 18.57 2.65 8.07
N PRO A 202 18.82 3.95 7.77
CA PRO A 202 19.90 4.72 8.39
C PRO A 202 19.86 4.77 9.93
N VAL A 203 18.66 4.81 10.50
CA VAL A 203 18.44 4.93 11.95
C VAL A 203 18.30 3.57 12.63
N VAL A 204 17.81 2.56 11.89
CA VAL A 204 17.52 1.22 12.42
C VAL A 204 18.01 0.18 11.42
N PRO A 205 19.31 -0.15 11.41
CA PRO A 205 19.91 -1.01 10.37
C PRO A 205 19.32 -2.42 10.31
N ALA A 206 18.77 -2.91 11.43
CA ALA A 206 18.10 -4.20 11.51
C ALA A 206 16.79 -4.27 10.70
N LEU A 207 16.19 -3.12 10.37
CA LEU A 207 15.06 -3.06 9.45
C LEU A 207 15.58 -2.83 8.04
N MET A 208 15.26 -3.78 7.17
CA MET A 208 15.67 -3.74 5.77
C MET A 208 14.51 -3.29 4.88
N LEU A 209 14.78 -2.37 3.98
CA LEU A 209 13.86 -1.88 2.97
C LEU A 209 14.09 -2.63 1.65
N PRO A 210 13.13 -3.43 1.16
CA PRO A 210 13.30 -4.17 -0.09
C PRO A 210 13.46 -3.25 -1.30
N GLN A 211 14.49 -3.47 -2.12
CA GLN A 211 14.73 -2.73 -3.36
C GLN A 211 13.53 -2.86 -4.32
N ALA A 212 12.92 -4.04 -4.37
CA ALA A 212 11.74 -4.32 -5.18
C ALA A 212 10.58 -3.35 -4.88
N ALA A 213 10.34 -3.03 -3.61
CA ALA A 213 9.28 -2.12 -3.20
C ALA A 213 9.52 -0.70 -3.75
N LEU A 214 10.75 -0.21 -3.70
CA LEU A 214 11.13 1.09 -4.28
C LEU A 214 10.98 1.08 -5.81
N ALA A 215 11.58 0.09 -6.47
CA ALA A 215 11.58 0.00 -7.93
C ALA A 215 10.16 -0.10 -8.50
N ILE A 216 9.33 -1.01 -7.97
CA ILE A 216 7.96 -1.23 -8.43
C ILE A 216 7.09 0.01 -8.15
N THR A 217 7.29 0.70 -7.02
CA THR A 217 6.57 1.94 -6.72
C THR A 217 6.91 3.05 -7.71
N LEU A 218 8.18 3.25 -8.03
CA LEU A 218 8.62 4.28 -8.99
C LEU A 218 8.13 3.98 -10.40
N VAL A 219 8.25 2.73 -10.84
CA VAL A 219 7.74 2.27 -12.14
C VAL A 219 6.22 2.45 -12.21
N SER A 220 5.48 2.17 -11.13
CA SER A 220 4.03 2.43 -11.03
C SER A 220 3.69 3.91 -11.08
N PHE A 221 4.48 4.76 -10.42
CA PHE A 221 4.30 6.21 -10.48
C PHE A 221 4.53 6.77 -11.88
N LEU A 222 5.58 6.31 -12.56
CA LEU A 222 5.86 6.67 -13.95
C LEU A 222 4.73 6.22 -14.88
N ALA A 223 4.28 4.97 -14.76
CA ALA A 223 3.17 4.45 -15.56
C ALA A 223 1.88 5.25 -15.35
N TYR A 224 1.56 5.63 -14.11
CA TYR A 224 0.46 6.53 -13.81
C TYR A 224 0.62 7.87 -14.55
N LYS A 225 1.80 8.48 -14.54
CA LYS A 225 2.05 9.76 -15.23
C LYS A 225 1.97 9.67 -16.74
N VAL A 226 2.46 8.57 -17.32
CA VAL A 226 2.32 8.29 -18.76
C VAL A 226 0.84 8.18 -19.13
N TYR A 227 0.08 7.39 -18.37
CA TYR A 227 -1.35 7.22 -18.61
C TYR A 227 -2.13 8.53 -18.42
N ASP A 228 -1.82 9.31 -17.38
CA ASP A 228 -2.45 10.61 -17.12
C ASP A 228 -2.20 11.61 -18.27
N SER A 229 -0.98 11.66 -18.82
CA SER A 229 -0.67 12.48 -20.01
C SER A 229 -1.43 12.01 -21.24
N PHE A 230 -1.47 10.69 -21.48
CA PHE A 230 -2.22 10.10 -22.60
C PHE A 230 -3.72 10.42 -22.51
N TYR A 231 -4.32 10.31 -21.31
CA TYR A 231 -5.75 10.59 -21.10
C TYR A 231 -6.12 12.03 -21.47
N HIS A 232 -5.34 13.02 -21.04
CA HIS A 232 -5.68 14.43 -21.28
C HIS A 232 -5.32 14.94 -22.68
N HIS A 233 -4.42 14.27 -23.38
CA HIS A 233 -3.82 14.79 -24.61
C HIS A 233 -3.91 13.86 -25.81
N SER A 234 -4.44 12.64 -25.63
CA SER A 234 -4.49 11.55 -26.63
C SER A 234 -3.12 11.17 -27.20
N LYS A 235 -2.04 11.67 -26.58
CA LYS A 235 -0.64 11.38 -26.89
C LYS A 235 0.17 11.60 -25.62
N VAL A 236 1.24 10.82 -25.46
CA VAL A 236 2.17 11.01 -24.34
C VAL A 236 3.02 12.24 -24.62
N ARG A 237 2.85 13.31 -23.84
CA ARG A 237 3.68 14.51 -23.96
C ARG A 237 4.91 14.39 -23.06
N MET A 238 6.09 14.60 -23.65
CA MET A 238 7.34 14.55 -22.88
C MET A 238 7.37 15.56 -21.74
N THR A 239 6.71 16.72 -21.89
CA THR A 239 6.63 17.74 -20.84
C THR A 239 6.03 17.24 -19.52
N ASP A 240 5.10 16.29 -19.58
CA ASP A 240 4.37 15.80 -18.41
C ASP A 240 5.09 14.63 -17.74
N VAL A 241 5.89 13.91 -18.52
CA VAL A 241 6.52 12.63 -18.13
C VAL A 241 8.01 12.77 -17.86
N LEU A 242 8.69 13.76 -18.44
CA LEU A 242 10.15 13.90 -18.36
C LEU A 242 10.66 13.95 -16.91
N LEU A 243 10.04 14.76 -16.05
CA LEU A 243 10.49 14.86 -14.65
C LEU A 243 10.23 13.56 -13.86
N PRO A 244 9.02 12.95 -13.91
CA PRO A 244 8.80 11.61 -13.33
C PRO A 244 9.76 10.54 -13.87
N LEU A 245 10.07 10.58 -15.17
CA LEU A 245 10.97 9.64 -15.83
C LEU A 245 12.40 9.80 -15.34
N LEU A 246 12.94 11.03 -15.35
CA LEU A 246 14.28 11.33 -14.85
C LEU A 246 14.39 10.96 -13.38
N PHE A 247 13.41 11.31 -12.55
CA PHE A 247 13.39 10.92 -11.14
C PHE A 247 13.44 9.39 -10.97
N THR A 248 12.60 8.66 -11.70
CA THR A 248 12.56 7.19 -11.66
C THR A 248 13.88 6.58 -12.09
N ILE A 249 14.43 7.02 -13.22
CA ILE A 249 15.71 6.52 -13.74
C ILE A 249 16.86 6.85 -12.78
N SER A 250 16.95 8.10 -12.31
CA SER A 250 18.01 8.51 -11.39
C SER A 250 18.00 7.68 -10.11
N VAL A 251 16.83 7.46 -9.50
CA VAL A 251 16.74 6.63 -8.30
C VAL A 251 17.09 5.18 -8.61
N LEU A 252 16.56 4.58 -9.68
CA LEU A 252 16.89 3.20 -10.06
C LEU A 252 18.38 3.00 -10.34
N VAL A 253 19.02 3.97 -11.01
CA VAL A 253 20.47 3.96 -11.27
C VAL A 253 21.25 4.04 -9.95
N VAL A 254 20.86 4.91 -9.03
CA VAL A 254 21.49 4.99 -7.71
C VAL A 254 21.34 3.65 -6.96
N LEU A 255 20.15 3.07 -6.93
CA LEU A 255 19.91 1.78 -6.29
C LEU A 255 20.75 0.65 -6.92
N LEU A 256 20.81 0.60 -8.26
CA LEU A 256 21.49 -0.47 -9.00
C LEU A 256 23.01 -0.29 -9.12
N ILE A 257 23.57 0.91 -9.01
CA ILE A 257 25.02 1.13 -9.18
C ILE A 257 25.70 1.45 -7.86
N VAL A 258 25.09 2.30 -7.04
CA VAL A 258 25.70 2.75 -5.77
C VAL A 258 25.49 1.70 -4.70
N PHE A 259 24.28 1.14 -4.60
CA PHE A 259 23.93 0.20 -3.53
C PHE A 259 24.04 -1.28 -3.92
N ASN A 260 24.08 -1.62 -5.22
CA ASN A 260 24.28 -3.00 -5.68
C ASN A 260 25.77 -3.33 -5.92
N ARG A 261 26.67 -2.76 -5.11
CA ARG A 261 28.07 -3.20 -5.11
C ARG A 261 28.15 -4.59 -4.49
N VAL A 262 27.95 -5.60 -5.31
CA VAL A 262 28.34 -6.97 -5.03
C VAL A 262 29.85 -6.99 -4.84
N GLY A 263 30.29 -7.06 -3.58
CA GLY A 263 31.68 -7.27 -3.18
C GLY A 263 32.49 -6.01 -2.86
N THR A 264 32.49 -5.58 -1.60
CA THR A 264 33.70 -5.21 -0.82
C THR A 264 33.33 -5.07 0.66
N ALA A 265 33.20 -6.21 1.34
CA ALA A 265 33.44 -6.37 2.78
C ALA A 265 33.45 -7.87 3.07
N ILE A 266 34.58 -8.50 2.77
CA ILE A 266 35.10 -9.60 3.60
C ILE A 266 35.68 -8.92 4.85
#